data_AF-A0AAV1E9M3-F1
#
_entry.id   AF-A0AAV1E9M3-F1
#
_cell.length_a   1.000
_cell.length_b   1.000
_cell.length_c   1.000
_cell.angle_alpha   90.00
_cell.angle_beta   90.00
_cell.angle_gamma   90.00
#
_symmetry.space_group_name_H-M   'P 1'
#
loop_
_entity.id
_entity.type
_entity.pdbx_description
1 polymer ?
#
loop_
_entity_poly.entity_id
_entity_poly.type
_entity_poly.pdbx_seq_one_letter_code
_entity_poly.pdbx_strand_id
1 'polypeptide(L)'
;MAVEGRASLEYDQPGKNLLPVASQTCPWLLISHDNSYYTRSIPWLHNKIPLCESYGWMVCQDIETGVCNPISEQDMQLPPLQLVDNISKVIVSRAPDCLIFIIGESKEELGYLAFCKLGDKKFQESKVLQGRSILSEVVAVTSRLMQSGTLSQNKSSPS
;
A
#
# COMPACT_ATOMS: atom_id res chain seq x y z
N MET A 1 -20.47 -18.31 3.75
CA MET A 1 -21.47 -18.10 4.82
C MET A 1 -21.01 -16.88 5.60
N ALA A 2 -21.67 -15.74 5.42
CA ALA A 2 -21.30 -14.47 6.08
C ALA A 2 -22.00 -14.40 7.45
N VAL A 3 -21.29 -13.92 8.47
CA VAL A 3 -21.82 -13.80 9.84
C VAL A 3 -21.78 -12.31 10.22
N GLU A 4 -22.96 -11.72 10.44
CA GLU A 4 -23.08 -10.39 11.04
C GLU A 4 -22.90 -10.51 12.56
N GLY A 5 -22.04 -9.68 13.16
CA GLY A 5 -21.77 -9.70 14.59
C GLY A 5 -21.48 -8.31 15.14
N ARG A 6 -22.06 -7.98 16.30
CA ARG A 6 -21.76 -6.77 17.08
C ARG A 6 -20.58 -7.05 18.02
N ALA A 7 -19.52 -6.25 17.94
CA ALA A 7 -18.36 -6.39 18.84
C ALA A 7 -18.58 -5.61 20.14
N SER A 8 -18.41 -6.29 21.28
CA SER A 8 -18.25 -5.66 22.60
C SER A 8 -16.77 -5.76 23.01
N LEU A 9 -16.17 -4.65 23.41
CA LEU A 9 -14.81 -4.56 23.92
C LEU A 9 -14.82 -4.78 25.44
N GLU A 10 -14.39 -5.96 25.89
CA GLU A 10 -14.06 -6.22 27.29
C GLU A 10 -12.57 -5.98 27.51
N TYR A 11 -12.23 -5.17 28.51
CA TYR A 11 -10.85 -4.85 28.91
C TYR A 11 -10.42 -5.81 30.02
N ASP A 12 -9.36 -6.58 29.77
CA ASP A 12 -8.78 -7.51 30.74
C ASP A 12 -7.45 -6.99 31.32
N GLN A 13 -7.21 -7.32 32.59
CA GLN A 13 -6.12 -6.78 33.43
C GLN A 13 -4.72 -7.38 33.16
N PRO A 14 -3.61 -6.69 33.53
CA PRO A 14 -2.26 -7.08 33.16
C PRO A 14 -1.62 -8.06 34.17
N GLY A 15 -1.52 -9.33 33.79
CA GLY A 15 -0.68 -10.34 34.45
C GLY A 15 0.36 -10.90 33.47
N LYS A 16 1.65 -10.74 33.78
CA LYS A 16 2.79 -11.15 32.94
C LYS A 16 2.78 -12.66 32.69
N ASN A 17 2.36 -13.06 31.49
CA ASN A 17 2.71 -14.33 30.87
C ASN A 17 3.21 -14.01 29.46
N LEU A 18 4.36 -14.57 29.07
CA LEU A 18 4.74 -14.64 27.66
C LEU A 18 3.63 -15.40 26.95
N LEU A 19 2.74 -14.66 26.29
CA LEU A 19 1.61 -15.22 25.58
C LEU A 19 2.15 -16.18 24.51
N PRO A 20 1.45 -17.29 24.23
CA PRO A 20 1.67 -17.98 22.99
C PRO A 20 1.57 -16.92 21.91
N VAL A 21 2.48 -16.92 20.92
CA VAL A 21 2.27 -16.19 19.67
C VAL A 21 1.02 -16.83 19.07
N ALA A 22 -0.14 -16.37 19.53
CA ALA A 22 -1.41 -16.77 19.00
C ALA A 22 -1.30 -16.33 17.55
N SER A 23 -1.27 -17.32 16.67
CA SER A 23 -1.71 -17.17 15.29
C SER A 23 -3.13 -16.63 15.37
N GLN A 24 -3.24 -15.32 15.59
CA GLN A 24 -4.50 -14.63 15.65
C GLN A 24 -4.91 -14.53 14.19
N THR A 25 -5.61 -15.56 13.75
CA THR A 25 -6.46 -15.56 12.56
C THR A 25 -7.66 -14.65 12.84
N CYS A 26 -7.41 -13.39 13.18
CA CYS A 26 -8.45 -12.40 13.33
C CYS A 26 -9.06 -12.17 11.94
N PRO A 27 -10.38 -12.34 11.78
CA PRO A 27 -11.01 -12.03 10.51
C PRO A 27 -10.82 -10.54 10.21
N TRP A 28 -10.53 -10.23 8.96
CA TRP A 28 -10.41 -8.85 8.50
C TRP A 28 -11.79 -8.22 8.41
N LEU A 29 -11.94 -7.02 8.96
CA LEU A 29 -13.14 -6.20 8.81
C LEU A 29 -13.06 -5.42 7.51
N LEU A 30 -13.94 -5.72 6.57
CA LEU A 30 -14.04 -5.04 5.29
C LEU A 30 -15.26 -4.13 5.33
N ILE A 31 -15.06 -2.83 5.11
CA ILE A 31 -16.12 -1.81 5.12
C ILE A 31 -16.34 -1.37 3.67
N SER A 32 -17.58 -1.46 3.18
CA SER A 32 -17.95 -1.03 1.84
C SER A 32 -18.40 0.44 1.80
N HIS A 33 -18.54 0.98 0.58
CA HIS A 33 -18.94 2.37 0.34
C HIS A 33 -20.31 2.76 0.89
N ASP A 34 -21.23 1.81 1.02
CA ASP A 34 -22.56 2.00 1.61
C ASP A 34 -22.57 1.88 3.15
N ASN A 35 -21.40 1.91 3.79
CA ASN A 35 -21.18 1.67 5.22
C ASN A 35 -21.63 0.29 5.71
N SER A 36 -21.91 -0.65 4.80
CA SER A 36 -22.02 -2.05 5.20
C SER A 36 -20.64 -2.58 5.59
N TYR A 37 -20.59 -3.57 6.47
CA TYR A 37 -19.35 -4.23 6.83
C TYR A 37 -19.55 -5.74 6.77
N TYR A 38 -18.51 -6.44 6.35
CA TYR A 38 -18.46 -7.88 6.45
C TYR A 38 -17.10 -8.29 7.00
N THR A 39 -17.11 -9.35 7.79
CA THR A 39 -15.89 -9.95 8.27
C THR A 39 -15.51 -11.09 7.34
N ARG A 40 -14.24 -11.14 6.97
CA ARG A 40 -13.71 -12.21 6.12
C ARG A 40 -12.34 -12.64 6.61
N SER A 41 -12.14 -13.94 6.78
CA SER A 41 -10.79 -14.47 6.93
C SER A 41 -10.12 -14.53 5.55
N ILE A 42 -8.98 -13.86 5.42
CA ILE A 42 -8.15 -13.86 4.21
C ILE A 42 -6.81 -14.48 4.60
N PRO A 43 -6.61 -15.80 4.37
CA PRO A 43 -5.48 -16.54 4.92
C PRO A 43 -4.10 -15.97 4.60
N TRP A 44 -3.89 -15.46 3.38
CA TRP A 44 -2.60 -14.90 2.99
C TRP A 44 -2.33 -13.51 3.58
N LEU A 45 -3.35 -12.82 4.11
CA LEU A 45 -3.16 -11.63 4.93
C LEU A 45 -2.82 -11.96 6.39
N HIS A 46 -2.86 -13.23 6.79
CA HIS A 46 -2.43 -13.61 8.13
C HIS A 46 -0.96 -13.22 8.30
N ASN A 47 -0.67 -12.46 9.37
CA ASN A 47 0.64 -11.91 9.69
C ASN A 47 1.11 -10.74 8.80
N LYS A 48 0.24 -10.17 7.96
CA LYS A 48 0.56 -8.94 7.21
C LYS A 48 0.10 -7.70 7.97
N ILE A 49 0.91 -6.63 7.92
CA ILE A 49 0.56 -5.33 8.51
C ILE A 49 0.00 -4.44 7.39
N PRO A 50 -1.25 -3.96 7.46
CA PRO A 50 -1.79 -3.08 6.44
C PRO A 50 -1.15 -1.69 6.58
N LEU A 51 -0.57 -1.17 5.50
CA LEU A 51 0.03 0.16 5.45
C LEU A 51 -0.96 1.21 4.97
N CYS A 52 -1.71 0.89 3.92
CA CYS A 52 -2.78 1.75 3.41
C CYS A 52 -3.81 0.94 2.62
N GLU A 53 -4.98 1.55 2.43
CA GLU A 53 -6.01 1.10 1.50
C GLU A 53 -6.35 2.26 0.56
N SER A 54 -6.56 1.93 -0.72
CA SER A 54 -7.04 2.87 -1.70
C SER A 54 -7.64 2.14 -2.90
N TYR A 55 -8.84 2.54 -3.32
CA TYR A 55 -9.54 2.00 -4.50
C TYR A 55 -9.66 0.47 -4.48
N GLY A 56 -9.84 -0.11 -3.28
CA GLY A 56 -9.95 -1.55 -3.11
C GLY A 56 -8.62 -2.29 -3.17
N TRP A 57 -7.49 -1.60 -3.33
CA TRP A 57 -6.16 -2.16 -3.16
C TRP A 57 -5.63 -1.80 -1.78
N MET A 58 -5.07 -2.77 -1.10
CA MET A 58 -4.42 -2.66 0.18
C MET A 58 -2.93 -2.94 0.00
N VAL A 59 -2.08 -2.07 0.52
CA VAL A 59 -0.64 -2.30 0.56
C VAL A 59 -0.30 -2.87 1.92
N CYS A 60 0.43 -3.98 1.93
CA CYS A 60 0.81 -4.68 3.13
C CYS A 60 2.32 -4.67 3.31
N GLN A 61 2.76 -4.49 4.55
CA GLN A 61 4.13 -4.73 4.96
C GLN A 61 4.27 -6.19 5.42
N ASP A 62 5.17 -6.91 4.75
CA ASP A 62 5.71 -8.18 5.21
C ASP A 62 7.22 -8.25 4.91
N ILE A 63 7.82 -9.45 4.74
CA ILE A 63 9.21 -9.61 4.29
C ILE A 63 9.40 -9.07 2.86
N GLU A 64 8.36 -9.17 2.04
CA GLU A 64 8.24 -8.67 0.66
C GLU A 64 7.00 -7.78 0.58
N THR A 65 7.18 -6.47 0.35
CA THR A 65 6.04 -5.55 0.25
C THR A 65 5.10 -6.00 -0.87
N GLY A 66 3.84 -6.26 -0.54
CA GLY A 66 2.83 -6.73 -1.49
C GLY A 66 1.63 -5.80 -1.58
N VAL A 67 0.91 -5.86 -2.69
CA VAL A 67 -0.38 -5.19 -2.87
C VAL A 67 -1.44 -6.21 -3.19
N CYS A 68 -2.62 -5.98 -2.66
CA CYS A 68 -3.69 -6.95 -2.74
C CYS A 68 -5.05 -6.31 -2.77
N ASN A 69 -5.98 -6.94 -3.47
CA ASN A 69 -7.37 -6.55 -3.51
C ASN A 69 -8.18 -7.58 -2.72
N PRO A 70 -8.58 -7.28 -1.47
CA PRO A 70 -9.28 -8.25 -0.61
C PRO A 70 -10.68 -8.64 -1.13
N ILE A 71 -11.26 -7.84 -2.05
CA ILE A 71 -12.57 -8.12 -2.65
C ILE A 71 -12.43 -9.16 -3.76
N SER A 72 -11.47 -8.95 -4.68
CA SER A 72 -11.23 -9.84 -5.82
C SER A 72 -10.29 -11.01 -5.50
N GLU A 73 -9.68 -11.01 -4.30
CA GLU A 73 -8.65 -11.97 -3.88
C GLU A 73 -7.42 -11.99 -4.79
N GLN A 74 -7.21 -10.92 -5.55
CA GLN A 74 -6.01 -10.75 -6.35
C GLN A 74 -4.89 -10.20 -5.48
N ASP A 75 -3.72 -10.80 -5.59
CA ASP A 75 -2.49 -10.31 -5.03
C ASP A 75 -1.47 -10.01 -6.13
N MET A 76 -0.59 -9.07 -5.83
CA MET A 76 0.53 -8.73 -6.68
C MET A 76 1.73 -8.41 -5.80
N GLN A 77 2.85 -9.05 -6.12
CA GLN A 77 4.12 -8.73 -5.52
C GLN A 77 4.62 -7.39 -6.06
N LEU A 78 5.00 -6.47 -5.17
CA LEU A 78 5.73 -5.28 -5.62
C LEU A 78 7.20 -5.63 -5.81
N PRO A 79 7.91 -4.82 -6.60
CA PRO A 79 9.36 -4.90 -6.60
C PRO A 79 9.92 -4.78 -5.18
N PRO A 80 11.07 -5.38 -4.87
CA PRO A 80 11.70 -5.19 -3.56
C PRO A 80 12.08 -3.71 -3.36
N LEU A 81 11.75 -3.14 -2.20
CA LEU A 81 12.28 -1.84 -1.77
C LEU A 81 13.65 -2.05 -1.13
N GLN A 82 14.70 -1.51 -1.74
CA GLN A 82 16.06 -1.72 -1.24
C GLN A 82 16.51 -0.69 -0.20
N LEU A 83 15.94 0.52 -0.22
CA LEU A 83 16.48 1.66 0.52
C LEU A 83 15.57 2.20 1.64
N VAL A 84 14.37 1.64 1.84
CA VAL A 84 13.44 2.14 2.87
C VAL A 84 13.46 1.23 4.08
N ASP A 85 14.05 1.70 5.17
CA ASP A 85 14.04 0.98 6.44
C ASP A 85 12.69 1.15 7.16
N ASN A 86 12.10 2.35 7.08
CA ASN A 86 10.83 2.66 7.73
C ASN A 86 9.86 3.32 6.74
N ILE A 87 8.75 2.64 6.45
CA ILE A 87 7.67 3.19 5.62
C ILE A 87 6.78 4.05 6.52
N SER A 88 6.72 5.35 6.27
CA SER A 88 5.87 6.28 7.02
C SER A 88 4.50 6.46 6.38
N LYS A 89 4.41 6.38 5.05
CA LYS A 89 3.14 6.53 4.32
C LYS A 89 3.18 5.83 2.97
N VAL A 90 2.04 5.28 2.57
CA VAL A 90 1.85 4.74 1.21
C VAL A 90 0.63 5.40 0.58
N ILE A 91 0.75 5.78 -0.69
CA ILE A 91 -0.32 6.42 -1.47
C ILE A 91 -0.47 5.66 -2.77
N VAL A 92 -1.71 5.31 -3.14
CA VAL A 92 -2.00 4.69 -4.44
C VAL A 92 -2.79 5.69 -5.29
N SER A 93 -2.34 5.91 -6.52
CA SER A 93 -3.04 6.79 -7.47
C SER A 93 -4.26 6.08 -8.06
N ARG A 94 -5.19 6.86 -8.61
CA ARG A 94 -6.27 6.31 -9.43
C ARG A 94 -5.72 5.67 -10.72
N ALA A 95 -6.54 4.81 -11.30
CA ALA A 95 -6.43 4.34 -12.67
C ALA A 95 -6.27 5.51 -13.67
N PRO A 96 -5.63 5.30 -14.84
CA PRO A 96 -5.23 4.00 -15.41
C PRO A 96 -3.87 3.48 -14.95
N ASP A 97 -3.00 4.33 -14.41
CA ASP A 97 -1.60 3.96 -14.15
C ASP A 97 -1.35 3.28 -12.79
N CYS A 98 -2.31 3.40 -11.84
CA CYS A 98 -2.25 2.79 -10.49
C CYS A 98 -0.86 2.88 -9.85
N LEU A 99 -0.32 4.11 -9.74
CA LEU A 99 0.99 4.38 -9.16
C LEU A 99 0.96 4.14 -7.66
N ILE A 100 1.93 3.39 -7.16
CA ILE A 100 2.13 3.17 -5.73
C ILE A 100 3.30 4.04 -5.32
N PHE A 101 3.05 5.02 -4.46
CA PHE A 101 4.07 5.87 -3.84
C PHE A 101 4.32 5.38 -2.43
N ILE A 102 5.58 5.15 -2.11
CA ILE A 102 6.04 4.77 -0.78
C ILE A 102 6.92 5.92 -0.29
N ILE A 103 6.50 6.47 0.83
CA ILE A 103 7.17 7.54 1.54
C ILE A 103 7.73 6.92 2.81
N GLY A 104 9.01 7.16 3.04
CA GLY A 104 9.67 6.62 4.21
C GLY A 104 10.94 7.35 4.55
N GLU A 105 11.66 6.75 5.48
CA GLU A 105 12.99 7.15 5.90
C GLU A 105 13.96 6.01 5.59
N SER A 106 15.17 6.38 5.20
CA SER A 106 16.29 5.46 5.11
C SER A 106 17.27 5.75 6.24
N LYS A 107 18.14 4.80 6.58
CA LYS A 107 19.23 5.02 7.55
C LYS A 107 20.10 6.25 7.25
N GLU A 108 20.22 6.62 5.97
CA GLU A 108 21.13 7.68 5.53
C GLU A 108 20.40 9.02 5.27
N GLU A 109 19.07 9.02 5.12
CA GLU A 109 18.32 10.19 4.62
C GLU A 109 16.99 10.40 5.33
N LEU A 110 16.70 11.68 5.64
CA LEU A 110 15.51 12.13 6.36
C LEU A 110 14.19 12.04 5.56
N GLY A 111 14.25 11.71 4.28
CA GLY A 111 13.05 11.65 3.44
C GLY A 111 13.30 10.96 2.12
N TYR A 112 12.55 9.89 1.89
CA TYR A 112 12.68 9.06 0.72
C TYR A 112 11.32 8.84 0.05
N LEU A 113 11.29 8.97 -1.28
CA LEU A 113 10.12 8.69 -2.11
C LEU A 113 10.47 7.62 -3.13
N ALA A 114 9.87 6.45 -3.01
CA ALA A 114 9.86 5.44 -4.06
C ALA A 114 8.48 5.41 -4.73
N PHE A 115 8.44 5.12 -6.02
CA PHE A 115 7.19 4.85 -6.71
C PHE A 115 7.34 3.80 -7.80
N CYS A 116 6.27 3.05 -8.08
CA CYS A 116 6.19 2.15 -9.21
C CYS A 116 4.76 2.13 -9.77
N LYS A 117 4.59 1.73 -11.02
CA LYS A 117 3.29 1.32 -11.55
C LYS A 117 2.97 -0.10 -11.12
N LEU A 118 1.69 -0.41 -11.00
CA LEU A 118 1.26 -1.79 -10.80
C LEU A 118 1.77 -2.67 -11.95
N GLY A 119 2.55 -3.70 -11.63
CA GLY A 119 3.19 -4.60 -12.60
C GLY A 119 4.61 -4.20 -13.03
N ASP A 120 5.15 -3.07 -12.56
CA ASP A 120 6.56 -2.74 -12.76
C ASP A 120 7.47 -3.75 -12.06
N LYS A 121 8.70 -3.89 -12.56
CA LYS A 121 9.72 -4.79 -11.99
C LYS A 121 10.68 -4.12 -11.01
N LYS A 122 10.63 -2.79 -10.90
CA LYS A 122 11.54 -1.99 -10.07
C LYS A 122 10.83 -0.73 -9.58
N PHE A 123 11.21 -0.27 -8.39
CA PHE A 123 10.86 1.07 -7.93
C PHE A 123 11.73 2.12 -8.62
N GLN A 124 11.11 3.25 -8.94
CA GLN A 124 11.79 4.51 -9.24
C GLN A 124 11.94 5.29 -7.95
N GLU A 125 13.15 5.74 -7.68
CA GLU A 125 13.53 6.23 -6.37
C GLU A 125 13.96 7.70 -6.48
N SER A 126 13.48 8.52 -5.55
CA SER A 126 13.79 9.95 -5.50
C SER A 126 14.06 10.37 -4.07
N LYS A 127 15.22 11.00 -3.87
CA LYS A 127 15.60 11.60 -2.60
C LYS A 127 14.76 12.85 -2.37
N VAL A 128 14.09 12.94 -1.23
CA VAL A 128 13.33 14.15 -0.88
C VAL A 128 14.30 15.13 -0.23
N LEU A 129 14.63 16.20 -0.96
CA LEU A 129 15.53 17.22 -0.44
C LEU A 129 14.95 17.85 0.83
N GLN A 130 15.81 17.97 1.84
CA GLN A 130 15.47 18.56 3.14
C GLN A 130 14.81 19.93 2.95
N GLY A 131 13.62 20.13 3.54
CA GLY A 131 12.84 21.37 3.42
C GLY A 131 11.80 21.39 2.30
N ARG A 132 11.75 20.39 1.42
CA ARG A 132 10.59 20.21 0.51
C ARG A 132 9.50 19.40 1.19
N SER A 133 8.26 19.78 0.92
CA SER A 133 7.10 18.96 1.31
C SER A 133 7.08 17.69 0.47
N ILE A 134 6.93 16.54 1.11
CA ILE A 134 6.74 15.25 0.42
C ILE A 134 5.58 15.32 -0.57
N LEU A 135 4.50 16.02 -0.20
CA LEU A 135 3.35 16.22 -1.08
C LEU A 135 3.75 16.98 -2.36
N SER A 136 4.62 17.99 -2.26
CA SER A 136 5.09 18.70 -3.46
C SER A 136 5.92 17.81 -4.37
N GLU A 137 6.70 16.87 -3.82
CA GLU A 137 7.50 15.95 -4.64
C GLU A 137 6.60 14.90 -5.30
N VAL A 138 5.60 14.37 -4.58
CA VAL A 138 4.58 13.47 -5.17
C VAL A 138 3.83 14.16 -6.31
N VAL A 139 3.43 15.42 -6.15
CA VAL A 139 2.79 16.21 -7.21
C VAL A 139 3.73 16.43 -8.39
N ALA A 140 5.00 16.75 -8.14
CA ALA A 140 6.00 16.95 -9.17
C ALA A 140 6.25 15.67 -9.97
N VAL A 141 6.45 14.53 -9.29
CA VAL A 141 6.61 13.21 -9.91
C VAL A 141 5.39 12.85 -10.75
N THR A 142 4.18 13.00 -10.19
CA THR A 142 2.94 12.70 -10.90
C THR A 142 2.81 13.56 -12.16
N SER A 143 3.12 14.86 -12.06
CA SER A 143 3.08 15.79 -13.20
C SER A 143 4.07 15.39 -14.30
N ARG A 144 5.31 14.99 -13.95
CA ARG A 144 6.31 14.51 -14.90
C ARG A 144 5.85 13.25 -15.63
N LEU A 145 5.28 12.29 -14.89
CA LEU A 145 4.76 11.04 -15.46
C LEU A 145 3.63 11.31 -16.47
N MET A 146 2.69 12.19 -16.13
CA MET A 146 1.57 12.56 -16.99
C MET A 146 2.03 13.23 -18.30
N GLN A 147 3.08 14.05 -18.24
CA GLN A 147 3.68 14.69 -19.42
C GLN A 147 4.46 13.70 -20.29
N SER A 148 5.11 12.70 -19.68
CA SER A 148 5.87 11.69 -20.43
C SER A 148 4.97 10.73 -21.22
N GLY A 149 3.76 10.43 -20.72
CA GLY A 149 2.79 9.55 -21.39
C GLY A 149 2.09 10.17 -22.60
N THR A 150 1.99 11.50 -22.67
CA THR A 150 1.31 12.22 -23.78
C THR A 150 2.16 12.30 -25.06
N LEU A 151 3.46 11.97 -25.00
CA LEU A 151 4.38 12.06 -26.13
C LEU A 151 4.42 10.82 -27.06
N SER A 152 3.69 9.75 -26.74
CA SER A 152 3.75 8.49 -27.52
C SER A 152 2.64 8.28 -28.56
N GLN A 153 1.68 9.20 -28.74
CA GLN A 153 0.55 8.98 -29.66
C GLN A 153 0.63 9.67 -31.04
N ASN A 154 1.68 10.43 -31.37
CA ASN A 154 1.79 11.13 -32.67
C ASN A 154 2.90 10.59 -33.58
N LYS A 155 2.86 9.30 -33.91
CA LYS A 155 3.53 8.77 -35.12
C LYS A 155 2.53 7.95 -35.94
N SER A 156 1.51 8.61 -36.46
CA SER A 156 0.80 8.12 -37.64
C SER A 156 1.67 8.44 -38.87
N SER A 157 2.08 7.39 -39.57
CA SER A 157 2.90 7.43 -40.78
C SER A 157 2.24 8.25 -41.90
N PRO A 158 2.98 9.11 -42.61
CA PRO A 158 2.48 9.66 -43.86
C PRO A 158 2.43 8.55 -44.92
N SER A 159 1.26 8.42 -45.55
CA SER A 159 1.04 7.60 -46.76
C SER A 159 1.58 8.31 -47.99
#